data_AF-A0A3A9AIV0-F1
#
_entry.id   AF-A0A3A9AIV0-F1
#
_cell.length_a   1.000
_cell.length_b   1.000
_cell.length_c   1.000
_cell.angle_alpha   90.00
_cell.angle_beta   90.00
_cell.angle_gamma   90.00
#
_symmetry.space_group_name_H-M   'P 1'
#
loop_
_entity.id
_entity.type
_entity.pdbx_description
1 polymer ?
#
loop_
_entity_poly.entity_id
_entity_poly.type
_entity_poly.pdbx_seq_one_letter_code
_entity_poly.pdbx_strand_id
1 'polypeptide(L)'
;MQTDFNLYKVDMKYIRNLHNIDDKVLSVSPQTGKDNRVFVGIAIICGIHKYCIPLSSPKEKHKKMKNSMDFSKIEINGKLLGVLNFKLNTY
;
A
#
# COMPACT_ATOMS: atom_id res chain seq x y z
N MET A 1 -18.13 14.61 5.45
CA MET A 1 -18.44 13.73 4.31
C MET A 1 -17.54 12.51 4.42
N GLN A 2 -18.11 11.33 4.59
CA GLN A 2 -17.34 10.09 4.53
C GLN A 2 -17.08 9.83 3.05
N THR A 3 -15.85 10.11 2.60
CA THR A 3 -15.43 9.76 1.25
C THR A 3 -15.10 8.27 1.24
N ASP A 4 -15.77 7.52 0.38
CA ASP A 4 -15.45 6.12 0.17
C ASP A 4 -14.01 5.99 -0.34
N PHE A 5 -13.27 5.05 0.24
CA PHE A 5 -11.98 4.67 -0.29
C PHE A 5 -12.17 3.87 -1.57
N ASN A 6 -11.41 4.22 -2.60
CA ASN A 6 -11.42 3.52 -3.89
C ASN A 6 -10.13 2.72 -4.08
N LEU A 7 -10.22 1.70 -4.93
CA LEU A 7 -9.07 0.93 -5.39
C LEU A 7 -8.50 1.54 -6.68
N TYR A 8 -7.18 1.64 -6.75
CA TYR A 8 -6.46 2.22 -7.86
C TYR A 8 -5.38 1.26 -8.37
N LYS A 9 -5.16 1.31 -9.68
CA LYS A 9 -3.90 0.87 -10.29
C LYS A 9 -3.09 2.12 -10.63
N VAL A 10 -1.80 2.09 -10.32
CA VAL A 10 -0.89 3.19 -10.61
C VAL A 10 -0.05 2.82 -11.82
N ASP A 11 0.21 3.79 -12.69
CA ASP A 11 1.02 3.60 -13.88
C ASP A 11 2.42 3.03 -13.54
N MET A 12 2.83 2.03 -14.31
CA MET A 12 4.07 1.30 -14.07
C MET A 12 5.31 2.17 -14.30
N LYS A 13 5.27 3.07 -15.30
CA LYS A 13 6.38 4.00 -15.57
C LYS A 13 6.52 4.99 -14.43
N TYR A 14 5.42 5.49 -13.88
CA TYR A 14 5.43 6.34 -12.69
C TYR A 14 6.05 5.64 -11.47
N ILE A 15 5.57 4.43 -11.13
CA ILE A 15 6.13 3.66 -9.99
C ILE A 15 7.62 3.35 -10.20
N ARG A 16 8.03 2.99 -11.42
CA ARG A 16 9.45 2.73 -11.74
C ARG A 16 10.31 3.98 -11.56
N ASN A 17 9.82 5.15 -12.00
CA ASN A 17 10.53 6.41 -11.80
C ASN A 17 10.71 6.72 -10.30
N LEU A 18 9.66 6.49 -9.48
CA LEU A 18 9.76 6.64 -8.04
C LEU A 18 10.73 5.63 -7.41
N HIS A 19 10.70 4.36 -7.85
CA HIS A 19 11.59 3.31 -7.36
C HIS A 19 13.07 3.58 -7.66
N ASN A 20 13.36 4.23 -8.79
CA ASN A 20 14.73 4.64 -9.11
C ASN A 20 15.28 5.73 -8.17
N ILE A 21 14.39 6.45 -7.47
CA ILE A 21 14.75 7.48 -6.48
C ILE A 21 14.78 6.88 -5.07
N ASP A 22 13.79 6.04 -4.72
CA ASP A 22 13.69 5.35 -3.44
C ASP A 22 13.31 3.87 -3.67
N ASP A 23 14.24 2.97 -3.39
CA ASP A 23 14.10 1.52 -3.60
C ASP A 23 13.03 0.88 -2.69
N LYS A 24 12.55 1.61 -1.68
CA LYS A 24 11.43 1.19 -0.81
C LYS A 24 10.07 1.26 -1.53
N VAL A 25 9.97 1.99 -2.65
CA VAL A 25 8.74 2.06 -3.45
C VAL A 25 8.45 0.68 -4.04
N LEU A 26 7.29 0.10 -3.76
CA LEU A 26 7.03 -1.28 -4.16
C LEU A 26 6.79 -1.41 -5.67
N SER A 27 7.69 -2.11 -6.37
CA SER A 27 7.57 -2.38 -7.82
C SER A 27 6.24 -3.04 -8.21
N VAL A 28 5.59 -2.50 -9.25
CA VAL A 28 4.37 -3.05 -9.88
C VAL A 28 4.67 -3.74 -11.21
N SER A 29 5.93 -4.13 -11.45
CA SER A 29 6.34 -4.71 -12.73
C SER A 29 5.80 -6.14 -12.91
N PRO A 30 5.21 -6.47 -14.08
CA PRO A 30 4.84 -7.84 -14.45
C PRO A 30 6.01 -8.82 -14.41
N GLN A 31 7.22 -8.36 -14.74
CA GLN A 31 8.44 -9.19 -14.71
C GLN A 31 8.75 -9.74 -13.32
N THR A 32 8.26 -9.06 -12.27
CA THR A 32 8.41 -9.48 -10.88
C THR A 32 7.16 -10.14 -10.31
N GLY A 33 6.14 -10.38 -11.13
CA GLY A 33 4.84 -10.93 -10.72
C GLY A 33 4.03 -10.00 -9.80
N LYS A 34 4.23 -8.69 -9.90
CA LYS A 34 3.64 -7.68 -8.97
C LYS A 34 2.68 -6.70 -9.66
N ASP A 35 2.31 -6.95 -10.90
CA ASP A 35 1.40 -6.14 -11.72
C ASP A 35 -0.06 -6.10 -11.21
N ASN A 36 -0.45 -7.10 -10.42
CA ASN A 36 -1.75 -7.14 -9.74
C ASN A 36 -1.83 -6.27 -8.48
N ARG A 37 -0.79 -5.50 -8.15
CA ARG A 37 -0.82 -4.64 -6.96
C ARG A 37 -1.84 -3.50 -7.15
N VAL A 38 -2.81 -3.48 -6.25
CA VAL A 38 -3.80 -2.41 -6.12
C VAL A 38 -3.46 -1.52 -4.93
N PHE A 39 -3.87 -0.26 -5.02
CA PHE A 39 -3.65 0.75 -4.00
C PHE A 39 -4.99 1.24 -3.49
N VAL A 40 -5.09 1.53 -2.19
CA VAL A 40 -6.26 2.18 -1.59
C VAL A 40 -6.00 3.68 -1.47
N GLY A 41 -6.95 4.50 -1.89
CA GLY A 41 -6.79 5.96 -1.85
C GLY A 41 -8.10 6.73 -1.96
N ILE A 42 -8.07 8.05 -1.83
CA ILE A 42 -6.91 8.86 -1.40
C ILE A 42 -6.84 8.83 0.14
N ALA A 43 -5.71 8.41 0.71
CA ALA A 43 -5.53 8.27 2.15
C ALA A 43 -5.13 9.58 2.84
N ILE A 44 -4.24 10.36 2.21
CA ILE A 44 -3.72 11.62 2.75
C ILE A 44 -3.56 12.62 1.60
N ILE A 45 -3.88 13.88 1.85
CA ILE A 45 -3.58 15.00 0.94
C ILE A 45 -2.57 15.92 1.64
N CYS A 46 -1.42 16.16 1.01
CA CYS A 46 -0.39 17.08 1.50
C CYS A 46 -0.09 18.13 0.42
N GLY A 47 -0.67 19.33 0.57
CA GLY A 47 -0.67 20.34 -0.48
C GLY A 47 -1.33 19.81 -1.76
N ILE A 48 -0.57 19.75 -2.85
CA ILE A 48 -1.04 19.22 -4.14
C ILE A 48 -0.91 17.69 -4.27
N HIS A 49 -0.24 17.04 -3.33
CA HIS A 49 0.06 15.61 -3.41
C HIS A 49 -1.04 14.77 -2.77
N LYS A 50 -1.50 13.75 -3.50
CA LYS A 50 -2.52 12.79 -3.06
C LYS A 50 -1.87 11.43 -2.88
N TYR A 51 -1.88 10.90 -1.66
CA TYR A 51 -1.23 9.64 -1.31
C TYR A 51 -2.21 8.47 -1.34
N CYS A 52 -1.73 7.33 -1.83
CA CYS A 52 -2.42 6.05 -1.78
C CYS A 52 -1.49 5.00 -1.16
N ILE A 53 -2.08 3.95 -0.58
CA ILE A 53 -1.34 2.93 0.16
C ILE A 53 -1.41 1.62 -0.62
N PRO A 54 -0.28 0.94 -0.88
CA PRO A 54 -0.29 -0.35 -1.54
C PRO A 54 -0.94 -1.42 -0.65
N LEU A 55 -1.91 -2.14 -1.20
CA LEU A 55 -2.44 -3.35 -0.57
C LEU A 55 -1.43 -4.49 -0.71
N SER A 56 -1.23 -5.21 0.39
CA SER A 56 -0.37 -6.39 0.42
C SER A 56 -1.16 -7.61 0.85
N SER A 57 -0.95 -8.73 0.14
CA SER A 57 -1.54 -10.01 0.49
C SER A 57 -1.09 -10.46 1.89
N PRO A 58 -1.92 -11.22 2.61
CA PRO A 58 -1.54 -11.86 3.86
C PRO A 58 -0.29 -12.72 3.68
N LYS A 59 0.59 -12.68 4.69
CA LYS A 59 1.77 -13.54 4.80
C LYS A 59 1.79 -14.11 6.21
N GLU A 60 2.48 -15.22 6.42
CA GLU A 60 2.53 -15.85 7.76
C GLU A 60 2.99 -14.90 8.86
N LYS A 61 3.99 -14.05 8.58
CA LYS A 61 4.42 -13.03 9.53
C LYS A 61 3.30 -12.06 9.94
N HIS A 62 2.37 -11.74 9.05
CA HIS A 62 1.28 -10.81 9.31
C HIS A 62 0.26 -11.36 10.32
N LYS A 63 0.15 -12.70 10.47
CA LYS A 63 -0.71 -13.28 11.50
C LYS A 63 -0.26 -12.87 12.90
N LYS A 64 1.06 -12.81 13.13
CA LYS A 64 1.69 -12.47 14.41
C LYS A 64 1.88 -10.97 14.63
N MET A 65 1.99 -10.17 13.56
CA MET A 65 2.11 -8.72 13.66
C MET A 65 0.86 -8.11 14.30
N LYS A 66 1.01 -7.02 15.05
CA LYS A 66 -0.10 -6.24 15.61
C LYS A 66 -0.29 -4.98 14.78
N ASN A 67 -1.49 -4.40 14.82
CA ASN A 67 -1.70 -3.07 14.27
C ASN A 67 -0.82 -2.06 15.01
N SER A 68 -0.27 -1.11 14.28
CA SER A 68 0.56 -0.01 14.76
C SER A 68 0.25 1.25 13.96
N MET A 69 0.86 2.38 14.33
CA MET A 69 0.68 3.64 13.61
C MET A 69 1.06 3.54 12.12
N ASP A 70 2.00 2.66 11.78
CA ASP A 70 2.55 2.48 10.44
C ASP A 70 2.12 1.18 9.76
N PHE A 71 1.24 0.38 10.38
CA PHE A 71 0.76 -0.90 9.85
C PHE A 71 -0.67 -1.23 10.30
N SER A 72 -1.55 -1.58 9.37
CA SER A 72 -2.91 -2.03 9.68
C SER A 72 -3.25 -3.32 8.95
N LYS A 73 -3.85 -4.26 9.67
CA LYS A 73 -4.49 -5.44 9.08
C LYS A 73 -5.84 -5.10 8.50
N ILE A 74 -6.23 -5.85 7.48
CA ILE A 74 -7.59 -5.88 6.93
C ILE A 74 -8.17 -7.24 7.30
N GLU A 75 -9.05 -7.25 8.29
CA GLU A 75 -9.68 -8.45 8.83
C GLU A 75 -11.19 -8.34 8.73
N ILE A 76 -11.85 -9.40 8.27
CA ILE A 76 -13.31 -9.52 8.24
C ILE A 76 -13.66 -10.87 8.86
N ASN A 77 -14.53 -10.87 9.88
CA ASN A 77 -14.96 -12.08 10.59
C ASN A 77 -13.79 -12.95 11.08
N GLY A 78 -12.72 -12.32 11.61
CA GLY A 78 -11.52 -13.01 12.10
C GLY A 78 -10.58 -13.54 11.01
N LYS A 79 -10.91 -13.36 9.71
CA LYS A 79 -10.06 -13.75 8.59
C LYS A 79 -9.21 -12.57 8.12
N LEU A 80 -7.89 -12.76 8.10
CA LEU A 80 -6.95 -11.82 7.52
C LEU A 80 -7.02 -11.84 5.98
N LEU A 81 -7.49 -10.73 5.39
CA LEU A 81 -7.64 -10.57 3.94
C LEU A 81 -6.49 -9.80 3.30
N GLY A 82 -5.80 -8.95 4.07
CA GLY A 82 -4.67 -8.18 3.58
C GLY A 82 -4.07 -7.30 4.66
N VAL A 83 -3.07 -6.52 4.29
CA VAL A 83 -2.45 -5.53 5.17
C VAL A 83 -2.16 -4.24 4.40
N LEU A 84 -2.25 -3.12 5.10
CA LEU A 84 -1.84 -1.79 4.68
C LEU A 84 -0.55 -1.45 5.40
N ASN A 85 0.47 -1.08 4.63
CA ASN A 85 1.76 -0.69 5.17
C ASN A 85 1.99 0.80 4.87
N PHE A 86 1.88 1.62 5.89
CA PHE A 86 2.01 3.07 5.79
C PHE A 86 3.48 3.51 5.87
N LYS A 87 4.37 2.63 6.38
CA LYS A 87 5.83 2.84 6.55
C LYS A 87 6.21 4.33 6.66
N LEU A 88 6.00 4.89 7.85
CA LEU A 88 6.57 6.19 8.20
C LEU A 88 8.07 6.00 8.46
N ASN A 89 8.93 6.33 7.49
CA ASN A 89 10.35 6.50 7.82
C ASN A 89 10.46 7.80 8.64
N THR A 90 10.72 7.68 9.95
CA THR A 90 11.41 8.73 10.69
C THR A 90 12.83 8.83 10.12
N TYR A 91 13.16 9.99 9.54
CA TYR A 91 14.53 10.37 9.22
C TYR A 91 15.35 10.51 10.50
#